data_AF-A0A1J3G3I5-F1
#
_entry.id   AF-A0A1J3G3I5-F1
#
_cell.length_a   1.000
_cell.length_b   1.000
_cell.length_c   1.000
_cell.angle_alpha   90.00
_cell.angle_beta   90.00
_cell.angle_gamma   90.00
#
_symmetry.space_group_name_H-M   'P 1'
#
loop_
_entity.id
_entity.type
_entity.pdbx_description
1 polymer ?
#
loop_
_entity_poly.entity_id
_entity_poly.type
_entity_poly.pdbx_seq_one_letter_code
_entity_poly.pdbx_strand_id
1 'polypeptide(L)'
;MSNHLQEPTYPKPVLTKEEVDEKMVSLQAESIVNTVAFPMVLKAALELGVIDTIAAACKDVWLSPSEIALSLPTKPTNPDAPVLLDRVLRLLVSHSILKCRVIETRENDRIGDIERVYAAEPVCKYFLKDCDGSGSLASLFLFLHSQVLFKSWKNFKDVILDGKDAFSSAHGMRIFEYIGSDENFAKLFNAAMSESSTMIMKRVLEVYRGFEDVNTLVDVGGGSGTILGLVTSKYPH
;
A
#
# COMPACT_ATOMS: atom_id res chain seq x y z
N MET A 1 2.45 -65.89 44.84
CA MET A 1 2.16 -65.68 43.40
C MET A 1 1.29 -64.44 43.27
N SER A 2 1.88 -63.29 42.92
CA SER A 2 1.17 -62.14 42.34
C SER A 2 2.23 -61.31 41.60
N ASN A 3 2.33 -61.51 40.29
CA ASN A 3 3.22 -60.72 39.43
C ASN A 3 2.51 -59.40 39.11
N HIS A 4 3.08 -58.28 39.59
CA HIS A 4 2.76 -56.95 39.09
C HIS A 4 3.38 -56.77 37.70
N LEU A 5 2.55 -56.75 36.66
CA LEU A 5 2.96 -56.31 35.33
C LEU A 5 2.83 -54.79 35.28
N GLN A 6 3.96 -54.11 35.09
CA GLN A 6 4.03 -52.69 34.72
C GLN A 6 3.38 -52.48 33.35
N GLU A 7 2.46 -51.52 33.25
CA GLU A 7 1.97 -51.03 31.96
C GLU A 7 3.11 -50.34 31.18
N PRO A 8 3.21 -50.56 29.86
CA PRO A 8 4.21 -49.88 29.05
C PRO A 8 3.87 -48.39 28.94
N THR A 9 4.81 -47.55 29.38
CA THR A 9 4.77 -46.11 29.22
C THR A 9 5.01 -45.79 27.74
N TYR A 10 3.96 -45.49 26.98
CA TYR A 10 4.11 -45.00 25.61
C TYR A 10 4.73 -43.58 25.64
N PRO A 11 5.81 -43.31 24.89
CA PRO A 11 6.29 -41.95 24.71
C PRO A 11 5.21 -41.15 23.97
N LYS A 12 4.87 -39.95 24.47
CA LYS A 12 4.05 -38.99 23.72
C LYS A 12 4.75 -38.69 22.38
N PRO A 13 4.02 -38.59 21.25
CA PRO A 13 4.64 -38.29 19.97
C PRO A 13 5.36 -36.95 20.06
N VAL A 14 6.67 -36.99 19.82
CA VAL A 14 7.45 -35.80 19.52
C VAL A 14 6.95 -35.32 18.16
N LEU A 15 6.38 -34.12 18.11
CA LEU A 15 5.92 -33.49 16.86
C LEU A 15 7.03 -33.58 15.82
N THR A 16 6.73 -34.19 14.68
CA THR A 16 7.71 -34.42 13.62
C THR A 16 7.82 -33.18 12.74
N LYS A 17 8.98 -33.00 12.10
CA LYS A 17 9.30 -31.83 11.25
C LYS A 17 8.28 -31.58 10.12
N GLU A 18 7.52 -32.60 9.73
CA GLU A 18 6.45 -32.54 8.72
C GLU A 18 5.18 -31.82 9.22
N GLU A 19 4.82 -31.94 10.50
CA GLU A 19 3.64 -31.26 11.06
C GLU A 19 3.85 -29.74 11.20
N VAL A 20 5.10 -29.31 11.39
CA VAL A 20 5.47 -27.88 11.39
C VAL A 20 5.31 -27.28 9.99
N ASP A 21 5.58 -28.07 8.94
CA ASP A 21 5.46 -27.66 7.54
C ASP A 21 3.98 -27.52 7.14
N GLU A 22 3.13 -28.49 7.49
CA GLU A 22 1.69 -28.43 7.21
C GLU A 22 1.02 -27.21 7.86
N LYS A 23 1.39 -26.88 9.11
CA LYS A 23 0.87 -25.69 9.78
C LYS A 23 1.29 -24.39 9.07
N MET A 24 2.54 -24.30 8.59
CA MET A 24 2.99 -23.12 7.83
C MET A 24 2.27 -23.00 6.48
N VAL A 25 2.06 -24.12 5.79
CA VAL A 25 1.29 -24.17 4.54
C VAL A 25 -0.17 -23.74 4.77
N SER A 26 -0.80 -24.19 5.87
CA SER A 26 -2.16 -23.76 6.25
C SER A 26 -2.24 -22.25 6.47
N LEU A 27 -1.28 -21.69 7.23
CA LEU A 27 -1.22 -20.25 7.47
C LEU A 27 -0.98 -19.45 6.18
N GLN A 28 -0.18 -19.99 5.25
CA GLN A 28 0.02 -19.38 3.94
C GLN A 28 -1.29 -19.38 3.13
N ALA A 29 -2.04 -20.48 3.13
CA ALA A 29 -3.34 -20.54 2.46
C ALA A 29 -4.34 -19.53 3.05
N GLU A 30 -4.41 -19.42 4.38
CA GLU A 30 -5.22 -18.40 5.06
C GLU A 30 -4.80 -16.98 4.71
N SER A 31 -3.49 -16.71 4.62
CA SER A 31 -2.98 -15.41 4.16
C SER A 31 -3.40 -15.10 2.73
N ILE A 32 -3.37 -16.10 1.83
CA ILE A 32 -3.79 -15.94 0.43
C ILE A 32 -5.27 -15.56 0.35
N VAL A 33 -6.14 -16.24 1.10
CA VAL A 33 -7.59 -15.94 1.15
C VAL A 33 -7.84 -14.48 1.58
N ASN A 34 -7.00 -13.94 2.45
CA ASN A 34 -7.13 -12.58 2.98
C ASN A 34 -6.33 -11.52 2.22
N THR A 35 -5.71 -11.86 1.08
CA THR A 35 -4.79 -10.96 0.34
C THR A 35 -5.42 -9.60 -0.01
N VAL A 36 -6.72 -9.55 -0.28
CA VAL A 36 -7.43 -8.29 -0.61
C VAL A 36 -7.49 -7.32 0.58
N ALA A 37 -7.40 -7.79 1.83
CA ALA A 37 -7.53 -6.94 3.00
C ALA A 37 -6.43 -5.86 3.06
N PHE A 38 -5.16 -6.25 2.86
CA PHE A 38 -4.04 -5.31 2.91
C PHE A 38 -4.17 -4.15 1.90
N PRO A 39 -4.31 -4.39 0.58
CA PRO A 39 -4.35 -3.30 -0.37
C PRO A 39 -5.57 -2.39 -0.19
N MET A 40 -6.71 -2.94 0.23
CA MET A 40 -7.91 -2.14 0.50
C MET A 40 -7.79 -1.29 1.76
N VAL A 41 -7.12 -1.80 2.80
CA VAL A 41 -6.81 -1.02 4.01
C VAL A 41 -5.77 0.06 3.72
N LEU A 42 -4.73 -0.24 2.94
CA LEU A 42 -3.76 0.76 2.50
C LEU A 42 -4.42 1.85 1.65
N LYS A 43 -5.31 1.47 0.73
CA LYS A 43 -6.10 2.42 -0.07
C LYS A 43 -6.87 3.37 0.84
N ALA A 44 -7.61 2.84 1.82
CA ALA A 44 -8.36 3.66 2.76
C ALA A 44 -7.44 4.59 3.59
N ALA A 45 -6.28 4.09 4.03
CA ALA A 45 -5.30 4.89 4.77
C ALA A 45 -4.75 6.06 3.93
N LEU A 46 -4.50 5.86 2.63
CA LEU A 46 -4.07 6.91 1.70
C LEU A 46 -5.18 7.94 1.42
N GLU A 47 -6.42 7.47 1.26
CA GLU A 47 -7.59 8.34 1.06
C GLU A 47 -7.86 9.20 2.30
N LEU A 48 -7.75 8.62 3.50
CA LEU A 48 -7.88 9.34 4.77
C LEU A 48 -6.71 10.28 5.07
N GLY A 49 -5.56 10.13 4.39
CA GLY A 49 -4.35 10.92 4.65
C GLY A 49 -3.56 10.44 5.88
N VAL A 50 -3.78 9.20 6.34
CA VAL A 50 -3.08 8.63 7.51
C VAL A 50 -1.57 8.61 7.29
N ILE A 51 -1.12 8.21 6.09
CA ILE A 51 0.31 8.12 5.78
C ILE A 51 0.96 9.50 5.80
N ASP A 52 0.33 10.49 5.18
CA ASP A 52 0.79 11.89 5.19
C ASP A 52 0.82 12.44 6.63
N THR A 53 -0.23 12.22 7.42
CA THR A 53 -0.32 12.66 8.81
C THR A 53 0.82 12.11 9.68
N ILE A 54 1.11 10.81 9.59
CA ILE A 54 2.17 10.20 10.39
C ILE A 54 3.55 10.64 9.89
N ALA A 55 3.75 10.76 8.58
CA ALA A 55 5.03 11.18 8.01
C ALA A 55 5.35 12.66 8.24
N ALA A 56 4.33 13.51 8.40
CA ALA A 56 4.48 14.92 8.73
C ALA A 56 4.90 15.16 10.19
N ALA A 57 4.73 14.17 11.07
CA ALA A 57 5.24 14.25 12.43
C ALA A 57 6.77 14.37 12.42
N CYS A 58 7.34 15.15 13.36
CA CYS A 58 8.80 15.30 13.43
C CYS A 58 9.49 13.93 13.55
N LYS A 59 10.72 13.86 13.04
CA LYS A 59 11.55 12.65 13.17
C LYS A 59 11.58 12.24 14.65
N ASP A 60 11.28 10.97 14.91
CA ASP A 60 11.19 10.33 16.23
C ASP A 60 9.92 10.61 17.06
N VAL A 61 8.91 11.28 16.49
CA VAL A 61 7.57 11.37 17.08
C VAL A 61 6.78 10.09 16.81
N TRP A 62 6.08 9.62 17.84
CA TRP A 62 5.18 8.48 17.76
C TRP A 62 3.79 8.97 18.09
N LEU A 63 2.81 8.64 17.25
CA LEU A 63 1.43 9.10 17.39
C LEU A 63 0.53 7.96 17.84
N SER A 64 -0.37 8.24 18.77
CA SER A 64 -1.45 7.34 19.12
C SER A 64 -2.57 7.36 18.06
N PRO A 65 -3.43 6.34 17.98
CA PRO A 65 -4.58 6.34 17.09
C PRO A 65 -5.50 7.56 17.26
N SER A 66 -5.64 8.05 18.50
CA SER A 66 -6.43 9.24 18.82
C SER A 66 -5.78 10.50 18.26
N GLU A 67 -4.46 10.65 18.42
CA GLU A 67 -3.70 11.78 17.87
C GLU A 67 -3.72 11.78 16.33
N ILE A 68 -3.62 10.61 15.71
CA ILE A 68 -3.74 10.45 14.26
C ILE A 68 -5.15 10.87 13.83
N ALA A 69 -6.20 10.35 14.47
CA ALA A 69 -7.59 10.70 14.16
C ALA A 69 -7.85 12.22 14.25
N LEU A 70 -7.31 12.86 15.29
CA LEU A 70 -7.38 14.30 15.51
C LEU A 70 -6.57 15.10 14.49
N SER A 71 -5.59 14.48 13.82
CA SER A 71 -4.70 15.15 12.85
C SER A 71 -5.09 14.87 11.40
N LEU A 72 -6.09 14.03 11.14
CA LEU A 72 -6.56 13.75 9.78
C LEU A 72 -7.11 15.02 9.09
N PRO A 73 -6.94 15.18 7.77
CA PRO A 73 -7.49 16.30 7.00
C PRO A 73 -9.02 16.40 7.12
N THR A 74 -9.72 15.26 7.05
CA THR A 74 -11.16 15.16 7.27
C THR A 74 -11.41 14.54 8.64
N LYS A 75 -12.01 15.31 9.56
CA LYS A 75 -12.26 14.83 10.93
C LYS A 75 -13.32 13.74 10.94
N PRO A 76 -13.05 12.56 11.53
CA PRO A 76 -14.04 11.52 11.64
C PRO A 76 -15.16 11.96 12.59
N THR A 77 -16.41 11.70 12.18
CA THR A 77 -17.60 11.89 13.03
C THR A 77 -17.93 10.65 13.86
N ASN A 78 -17.31 9.51 13.55
CA ASN A 78 -17.49 8.25 14.26
C ASN A 78 -16.68 8.27 15.58
N PRO A 79 -17.31 8.13 16.75
CA PRO A 79 -16.59 8.09 18.04
C PRO A 79 -15.61 6.91 18.14
N ASP A 80 -15.87 5.81 17.43
CA ASP A 80 -15.00 4.62 17.42
C ASP A 80 -13.82 4.73 16.42
N ALA A 81 -13.67 5.88 15.74
CA ALA A 81 -12.63 6.05 14.73
C ALA A 81 -11.20 5.76 15.23
N PRO A 82 -10.77 6.20 16.44
CA PRO A 82 -9.46 5.84 16.97
C PRO A 82 -9.26 4.32 17.11
N VAL A 83 -10.28 3.60 17.56
CA VAL A 83 -10.23 2.12 17.73
C VAL A 83 -10.14 1.42 16.38
N LEU A 84 -10.89 1.89 15.37
CA LEU A 84 -10.81 1.35 14.01
C LEU A 84 -9.46 1.68 13.35
N LEU A 85 -8.95 2.89 13.56
CA LEU A 85 -7.62 3.29 13.09
C LEU A 85 -6.53 2.44 13.71
N ASP A 86 -6.58 2.13 15.01
CA ASP A 86 -5.61 1.22 15.64
C ASP A 86 -5.55 -0.15 14.92
N ARG A 87 -6.70 -0.69 14.51
CA ARG A 87 -6.75 -1.96 13.75
C ARG A 87 -6.15 -1.83 12.37
N VAL A 88 -6.43 -0.72 11.67
CA VAL A 88 -5.84 -0.39 10.36
C VAL A 88 -4.32 -0.26 10.47
N LEU A 89 -3.84 0.55 11.42
CA LEU A 89 -2.43 0.80 11.64
C LEU A 89 -1.68 -0.48 11.97
N ARG A 90 -2.26 -1.37 12.79
CA ARG A 90 -1.66 -2.67 13.09
C ARG A 90 -1.47 -3.56 11.86
N LEU A 91 -2.41 -3.55 10.90
CA LEU A 91 -2.24 -4.26 9.63
C LEU A 91 -1.13 -3.64 8.76
N LEU A 92 -1.02 -2.30 8.76
CA LEU A 92 0.06 -1.61 8.04
C LEU A 92 1.43 -1.92 8.65
N VAL A 93 1.50 -2.09 9.98
CA VAL A 93 2.72 -2.53 10.68
C VAL A 93 3.13 -3.93 10.27
N SER A 94 2.18 -4.87 10.12
CA SER A 94 2.52 -6.24 9.67
C SER A 94 3.08 -6.30 8.24
N HIS A 95 2.90 -5.23 7.46
CA HIS A 95 3.43 -5.08 6.11
C HIS A 95 4.62 -4.11 6.04
N SER A 96 5.22 -3.77 7.19
CA SER A 96 6.38 -2.86 7.30
C SER A 96 6.16 -1.47 6.68
N ILE A 97 4.89 -1.03 6.58
CA ILE A 97 4.56 0.33 6.16
C ILE A 97 4.74 1.30 7.34
N LEU A 98 4.40 0.85 8.54
CA LEU A 98 4.54 1.58 9.79
C LEU A 98 5.30 0.72 10.80
N LYS A 99 5.75 1.34 11.89
CA LYS A 99 6.22 0.65 13.09
C LYS A 99 5.35 1.00 14.27
N CYS A 100 5.26 0.07 15.22
CA CYS A 100 4.48 0.22 16.44
C CYS A 100 5.32 -0.10 17.66
N ARG A 101 5.09 0.64 18.74
CA ARG A 101 5.51 0.27 20.09
C ARG A 101 4.37 0.48 21.07
N VAL A 102 4.47 -0.18 22.19
CA VAL A 102 3.53 -0.06 23.30
C VAL A 102 4.13 0.85 24.35
N ILE A 103 3.34 1.81 24.84
CA ILE A 103 3.71 2.71 25.92
C ILE A 103 2.72 2.58 27.07
N GLU A 104 3.20 2.80 28.29
CA GLU A 104 2.35 2.97 29.46
C GLU A 104 2.03 4.46 29.60
N THR A 105 0.74 4.80 29.53
CA THR A 105 0.32 6.16 29.84
C THR A 105 0.50 6.40 31.34
N ARG A 106 0.95 7.59 31.72
CA ARG A 106 1.05 7.99 33.13
C ARG A 106 0.10 9.15 33.36
N GLU A 107 -1.01 8.89 34.04
CA GLU A 107 -1.84 9.94 34.63
C GLU A 107 -1.68 9.91 36.15
N ASN A 108 -1.21 11.03 36.71
CA ASN A 108 -1.16 11.27 38.17
C ASN A 108 -0.46 10.17 39.00
N ASP A 109 0.74 9.72 38.58
CA ASP A 109 1.57 8.72 39.28
C ASP A 109 0.89 7.34 39.52
N ARG A 110 -0.18 7.04 38.78
CA ARG A 110 -0.77 5.70 38.70
C ARG A 110 -0.29 5.03 37.41
N ILE A 111 -0.13 3.69 37.45
CA ILE A 111 0.03 2.90 36.23
C ILE A 111 -1.24 3.12 35.39
N GLY A 112 -1.10 3.85 34.29
CA GLY A 112 -2.22 4.14 33.38
C GLY A 112 -2.44 3.01 32.37
N ASP A 113 -3.30 3.29 31.40
CA ASP A 113 -3.63 2.35 30.34
C ASP A 113 -2.45 2.13 29.39
N ILE A 114 -2.39 0.90 28.85
CA ILE A 114 -1.44 0.49 27.84
C ILE A 114 -1.93 1.00 26.48
N GLU A 115 -1.15 1.86 25.83
CA GLU A 115 -1.49 2.42 24.52
C GLU A 115 -0.46 2.02 23.45
N ARG A 116 -0.94 1.79 22.22
CA ARG A 116 -0.07 1.62 21.04
C ARG A 116 0.17 2.96 20.38
N VAL A 117 1.42 3.22 20.04
CA VAL A 117 1.81 4.39 19.25
C VAL A 117 2.55 3.95 18.00
N TYR A 118 2.44 4.77 16.95
CA TYR A 118 2.85 4.45 15.59
C TYR A 118 3.78 5.52 15.02
N ALA A 119 4.71 5.09 14.17
CA ALA A 119 5.57 5.99 13.41
C ALA A 119 5.75 5.47 11.98
N ALA A 120 6.07 6.38 11.06
CA ALA A 120 6.31 6.03 9.66
C ALA A 120 7.59 5.20 9.51
N GLU A 121 7.55 4.21 8.60
CA GLU A 121 8.76 3.55 8.09
C GLU A 121 9.24 4.24 6.80
N PRO A 122 10.51 4.05 6.38
CA PRO A 122 11.07 4.69 5.20
C PRO A 122 10.27 4.48 3.90
N VAL A 123 9.46 3.42 3.81
CA VAL A 123 8.62 3.16 2.64
C VAL A 123 7.51 4.19 2.47
N CYS A 124 7.02 4.82 3.56
CA CYS A 124 5.98 5.85 3.50
C CYS A 124 6.34 7.02 2.60
N LYS A 125 7.65 7.35 2.47
CA LYS A 125 8.12 8.46 1.63
C LYS A 125 7.70 8.33 0.16
N TYR A 126 7.48 7.10 -0.32
CA TYR A 126 7.05 6.83 -1.70
C TYR A 126 5.53 6.92 -1.89
N PHE A 127 4.78 7.17 -0.82
CA PHE A 127 3.32 7.23 -0.82
C PHE A 127 2.78 8.55 -0.28
N LEU A 128 3.63 9.58 -0.14
CA LEU A 128 3.19 10.91 0.28
C LEU A 128 2.55 11.65 -0.90
N LYS A 129 1.69 12.62 -0.62
CA LYS A 129 1.10 13.49 -1.66
C LYS A 129 2.05 14.61 -2.06
N ASP A 130 2.68 15.26 -1.08
CA ASP A 130 3.56 16.42 -1.30
C ASP A 130 5.05 16.03 -1.32
N CYS A 131 5.44 15.24 -2.31
CA CYS A 131 6.78 14.65 -2.40
C CYS A 131 7.84 15.60 -2.98
N ASP A 132 7.88 16.91 -2.71
CA ASP A 132 8.88 17.86 -3.27
C ASP A 132 9.10 17.84 -4.81
N GLY A 133 8.12 17.30 -5.55
CA GLY A 133 8.24 17.04 -6.99
C GLY A 133 9.05 15.79 -7.34
N SER A 134 9.48 14.95 -6.38
CA SER A 134 10.07 13.62 -6.60
C SER A 134 9.09 12.55 -7.10
N GLY A 135 7.79 12.84 -7.08
CA GLY A 135 6.74 11.92 -7.50
C GLY A 135 6.32 10.94 -6.39
N SER A 136 5.24 10.21 -6.61
CA SER A 136 4.61 9.32 -5.64
C SER A 136 4.04 8.08 -6.30
N LEU A 137 4.02 6.97 -5.56
CA LEU A 137 3.31 5.75 -5.91
C LEU A 137 1.87 5.76 -5.37
N ALA A 138 1.47 6.74 -4.56
CA ALA A 138 0.12 6.82 -4.00
C ALA A 138 -0.95 6.90 -5.10
N SER A 139 -0.80 7.81 -6.06
CA SER A 139 -1.77 7.96 -7.16
C SER A 139 -1.85 6.71 -8.02
N LEU A 140 -0.72 6.05 -8.32
CA LEU A 140 -0.70 4.79 -9.05
C LEU A 140 -1.41 3.68 -8.27
N PHE A 141 -1.16 3.59 -6.96
CA PHE A 141 -1.81 2.61 -6.11
C PHE A 141 -3.33 2.84 -6.06
N LEU A 142 -3.79 4.08 -5.89
CA LEU A 142 -5.21 4.47 -5.90
C LEU A 142 -5.87 4.18 -7.25
N PHE A 143 -5.16 4.42 -8.36
CA PHE A 143 -5.62 4.10 -9.71
C PHE A 143 -5.83 2.58 -9.91
N LEU A 144 -4.83 1.77 -9.57
CA LEU A 144 -4.88 0.30 -9.69
C LEU A 144 -5.96 -0.34 -8.80
N HIS A 145 -6.28 0.30 -7.67
CA HIS A 145 -7.32 -0.15 -6.74
C HIS A 145 -8.60 0.70 -6.81
N SER A 146 -8.78 1.48 -7.87
CA SER A 146 -10.01 2.21 -8.14
C SER A 146 -11.15 1.23 -8.43
N GLN A 147 -12.39 1.63 -8.13
CA GLN A 147 -13.55 0.79 -8.44
C GLN A 147 -13.63 0.42 -9.93
N VAL A 148 -13.20 1.33 -10.81
CA VAL A 148 -13.17 1.17 -12.26
C VAL A 148 -12.23 0.02 -12.65
N LEU A 149 -10.97 0.06 -12.25
CA LEU A 149 -10.02 -1.02 -12.55
C LEU A 149 -10.36 -2.31 -11.80
N PHE A 150 -10.84 -2.19 -10.56
CA PHE A 150 -11.17 -3.37 -9.77
C PHE A 150 -12.30 -4.20 -10.40
N LYS A 151 -13.25 -3.54 -11.06
CA LYS A 151 -14.34 -4.23 -11.79
C LYS A 151 -13.83 -5.13 -12.90
N SER A 152 -12.72 -4.78 -13.57
CA SER A 152 -12.14 -5.54 -14.67
C SER A 152 -11.65 -6.92 -14.25
N TRP A 153 -11.17 -7.08 -13.01
CA TRP A 153 -10.71 -8.39 -12.49
C TRP A 153 -11.78 -9.47 -12.51
N LYS A 154 -13.07 -9.10 -12.46
CA LYS A 154 -14.19 -10.06 -12.54
C LYS A 154 -14.24 -10.81 -13.88
N ASN A 155 -13.69 -10.22 -14.94
CA ASN A 155 -13.67 -10.80 -16.28
C ASN A 155 -12.31 -11.43 -16.64
N PHE A 156 -11.36 -11.52 -15.70
CA PHE A 156 -10.01 -12.03 -16.00
C PHE A 156 -10.03 -13.48 -16.49
N LYS A 157 -10.97 -14.29 -15.99
CA LYS A 157 -11.21 -15.66 -16.47
C LYS A 157 -11.52 -15.68 -17.97
N ASP A 158 -12.34 -14.75 -18.44
CA ASP A 158 -12.80 -14.72 -19.84
C ASP A 158 -11.70 -14.19 -20.79
N VAL A 159 -10.69 -13.48 -20.26
CA VAL A 159 -9.45 -13.17 -21.01
C VAL A 159 -8.75 -14.47 -21.41
N ILE A 160 -8.68 -15.44 -20.50
CA ILE A 160 -7.99 -16.71 -20.72
C ILE A 160 -8.81 -17.61 -21.65
N LEU A 161 -10.12 -17.70 -21.40
CA LEU A 161 -11.00 -18.61 -22.13
C LEU A 161 -11.35 -18.10 -23.53
N ASP A 162 -11.65 -16.80 -23.65
CA ASP A 162 -12.24 -16.23 -24.86
C ASP A 162 -11.32 -15.22 -25.55
N GLY A 163 -10.14 -14.90 -24.97
CA GLY A 163 -9.24 -13.87 -25.49
C GLY A 163 -9.80 -12.45 -25.43
N LYS A 164 -10.88 -12.23 -24.66
CA LYS A 164 -11.56 -10.93 -24.56
C LYS A 164 -10.74 -9.96 -23.72
N ASP A 165 -10.89 -8.67 -24.01
CA ASP A 165 -10.37 -7.63 -23.13
C ASP A 165 -11.22 -7.51 -21.85
N ALA A 166 -10.59 -7.68 -20.68
CA ALA A 166 -11.28 -7.66 -19.38
C ALA A 166 -11.93 -6.31 -19.07
N PHE A 167 -11.29 -5.21 -19.47
CA PHE A 167 -11.79 -3.86 -19.24
C PHE A 167 -13.04 -3.60 -20.10
N SER A 168 -12.95 -3.87 -21.39
CA SER A 168 -14.06 -3.75 -22.34
C SER A 168 -15.24 -4.63 -21.93
N SER A 169 -14.97 -5.84 -21.44
CA SER A 169 -16.01 -6.73 -20.91
C SER A 169 -16.70 -6.17 -19.65
N ALA A 170 -15.97 -5.41 -18.82
CA ALA A 170 -16.52 -4.81 -17.60
C ALA A 170 -17.31 -3.51 -17.85
N HIS A 171 -16.92 -2.73 -18.86
CA HIS A 171 -17.35 -1.34 -19.03
C HIS A 171 -17.97 -1.04 -20.40
N GLY A 172 -17.96 -1.98 -21.33
CA GLY A 172 -18.56 -1.86 -22.67
C GLY A 172 -17.75 -1.03 -23.67
N MET A 173 -16.55 -0.57 -23.30
CA MET A 173 -15.65 0.25 -24.13
C MET A 173 -14.20 0.05 -23.69
N ARG A 174 -13.24 0.40 -24.54
CA ARG A 174 -11.81 0.25 -24.23
C ARG A 174 -11.37 1.27 -23.18
N ILE A 175 -10.28 0.97 -22.48
CA ILE A 175 -9.79 1.80 -21.36
C ILE A 175 -9.56 3.27 -21.74
N PHE A 176 -8.96 3.55 -22.90
CA PHE A 176 -8.71 4.94 -23.32
C PHE A 176 -10.00 5.68 -23.74
N GLU A 177 -10.99 4.96 -24.26
CA GLU A 177 -12.32 5.54 -24.55
C GLU A 177 -13.02 5.89 -23.23
N TYR A 178 -12.94 5.00 -22.23
CA TYR A 178 -13.49 5.25 -20.90
C TYR A 178 -12.80 6.43 -20.21
N ILE A 179 -11.45 6.48 -20.24
CA ILE A 179 -10.67 7.61 -19.73
C ILE A 179 -11.13 8.91 -20.40
N GLY A 180 -11.36 8.93 -21.71
CA GLY A 180 -11.87 10.12 -22.41
C GLY A 180 -13.30 10.52 -22.01
N SER A 181 -14.08 9.60 -21.45
CA SER A 181 -15.49 9.83 -21.08
C SER A 181 -15.72 10.22 -19.61
N ASP A 182 -14.76 9.95 -18.71
CA ASP A 182 -14.86 10.23 -17.28
C ASP A 182 -13.69 11.12 -16.81
N GLU A 183 -13.97 12.40 -16.60
CA GLU A 183 -12.97 13.39 -16.19
C GLU A 183 -12.27 13.07 -14.86
N ASN A 184 -12.98 12.46 -13.90
CA ASN A 184 -12.40 12.14 -12.60
C ASN A 184 -11.45 10.95 -12.71
N PHE A 185 -11.84 9.94 -13.48
CA PHE A 185 -10.96 8.82 -13.77
C PHE A 185 -9.75 9.25 -14.62
N ALA A 186 -9.94 10.17 -15.58
CA ALA A 186 -8.85 10.75 -16.35
C ALA A 186 -7.84 11.51 -15.49
N LYS A 187 -8.32 12.31 -14.52
CA LYS A 187 -7.45 13.00 -13.56
C LYS A 187 -6.62 12.01 -12.73
N LEU A 188 -7.26 10.96 -12.21
CA LEU A 188 -6.58 9.92 -11.45
C LEU A 188 -5.55 9.15 -12.30
N PHE A 189 -5.91 8.78 -13.54
CA PHE A 189 -5.01 8.14 -14.49
C PHE A 189 -3.79 9.01 -14.79
N ASN A 190 -4.01 10.29 -15.13
CA ASN A 190 -2.92 11.20 -15.47
C ASN A 190 -1.99 11.46 -14.27
N ALA A 191 -2.54 11.62 -13.07
CA ALA A 191 -1.74 11.75 -11.85
C ALA A 191 -0.91 10.47 -11.59
N ALA A 192 -1.53 9.30 -11.69
CA ALA A 192 -0.86 8.02 -11.54
C ALA A 192 0.32 7.84 -12.51
N MET A 193 0.11 8.11 -13.80
CA MET A 193 1.16 7.99 -14.81
C MET A 193 2.26 9.03 -14.62
N SER A 194 1.90 10.28 -14.36
CA SER A 194 2.85 11.38 -14.18
C SER A 194 3.75 11.19 -12.96
N GLU A 195 3.16 10.90 -11.80
CA GLU A 195 3.89 10.82 -10.53
C GLU A 195 4.81 9.59 -10.47
N SER A 196 4.33 8.42 -10.88
CA SER A 196 5.14 7.19 -10.89
C SER A 196 6.27 7.26 -11.91
N SER A 197 6.01 7.81 -13.11
CA SER A 197 7.04 8.00 -14.13
C SER A 197 8.07 9.06 -13.72
N THR A 198 7.67 10.10 -12.99
CA THR A 198 8.59 11.12 -12.44
C THR A 198 9.63 10.49 -11.52
N MET A 199 9.21 9.58 -10.63
CA MET A 199 10.14 8.87 -9.74
C MET A 199 11.19 8.07 -10.53
N ILE A 200 10.75 7.33 -11.56
CA ILE A 200 11.63 6.52 -12.40
C ILE A 200 12.56 7.44 -13.20
N MET A 201 12.01 8.47 -13.84
CA MET A 201 12.77 9.33 -14.73
C MET A 201 13.86 10.12 -14.00
N LYS A 202 13.60 10.57 -12.76
CA LYS A 202 14.66 11.20 -11.94
C LYS A 202 15.86 10.27 -11.75
N ARG A 203 15.63 8.97 -11.51
CA ARG A 203 16.70 7.95 -11.41
C ARG A 203 17.38 7.69 -12.74
N VAL A 204 16.61 7.60 -13.83
CA VAL A 204 17.18 7.45 -15.18
C VAL A 204 18.10 8.62 -15.47
N LEU A 205 17.66 9.85 -15.22
CA LEU A 205 18.47 11.05 -15.45
C LEU A 205 19.75 11.07 -14.61
N GLU A 206 19.78 10.48 -13.41
CA GLU A 206 21.00 10.39 -12.59
C GLU A 206 22.13 9.60 -13.27
N VAL A 207 21.78 8.56 -14.04
CA VAL A 207 22.76 7.58 -14.55
C VAL A 207 22.88 7.54 -16.08
N TYR A 208 21.79 7.84 -16.79
CA TYR A 208 21.71 7.75 -18.24
C TYR A 208 22.17 9.06 -18.88
N ARG A 209 23.25 8.96 -19.67
CA ARG A 209 23.87 10.08 -20.39
C ARG A 209 23.46 10.18 -21.86
N GLY A 210 22.66 9.25 -22.38
CA GLY A 210 22.33 9.22 -23.81
C GLY A 210 21.41 10.35 -24.33
N PHE A 211 21.09 11.34 -23.50
CA PHE A 211 20.42 12.58 -23.91
C PHE A 211 21.39 13.74 -24.18
N GLU A 212 22.68 13.60 -23.84
CA GLU A 212 23.67 14.69 -23.91
C GLU A 212 23.87 15.24 -25.33
N ASP A 213 23.75 14.39 -26.36
CA ASP A 213 23.94 14.78 -27.76
C ASP A 213 22.64 14.76 -28.59
N VAL A 214 21.48 14.72 -27.92
CA VAL A 214 20.18 14.66 -28.59
C VAL A 214 19.65 16.07 -28.85
N ASN A 215 19.50 16.43 -30.13
CA ASN A 215 18.97 17.75 -30.54
C ASN A 215 17.46 17.79 -30.71
N THR A 216 16.82 16.63 -30.91
CA THR A 216 15.36 16.55 -31.07
C THR A 216 14.88 15.28 -30.40
N LEU A 217 14.07 15.45 -29.37
CA LEU A 217 13.47 14.38 -28.60
C LEU A 217 11.95 14.42 -28.78
N VAL A 218 11.35 13.28 -29.10
CA VAL A 218 9.90 13.11 -29.19
C VAL A 218 9.47 12.03 -28.21
N ASP A 219 8.63 12.41 -27.25
CA ASP A 219 8.03 11.50 -26.27
C ASP A 219 6.67 11.00 -26.79
N VAL A 220 6.70 9.89 -27.55
CA VAL A 220 5.50 9.29 -28.14
C VAL A 220 4.66 8.65 -27.04
N GLY A 221 3.48 9.21 -26.79
CA GLY A 221 2.62 8.78 -25.67
C GLY A 221 2.98 9.41 -24.33
N GLY A 222 3.73 10.53 -24.32
CA GLY A 222 4.21 11.22 -23.12
C GLY A 222 3.15 11.83 -22.18
N GLY A 223 1.86 11.59 -22.42
CA GLY A 223 0.77 12.05 -21.57
C GLY A 223 0.77 13.57 -21.38
N SER A 224 0.87 14.02 -20.12
CA SER A 224 0.94 15.44 -19.76
C SER A 224 2.28 16.13 -20.10
N GLY A 225 3.24 15.39 -20.67
CA GLY A 225 4.57 15.92 -21.01
C GLY A 225 5.51 16.08 -19.81
N THR A 226 5.15 15.56 -18.63
CA THR A 226 5.96 15.67 -17.40
C THR A 226 7.37 15.12 -17.60
N ILE A 227 7.49 13.96 -18.26
CA ILE A 227 8.77 13.27 -18.48
C ILE A 227 9.66 14.03 -19.46
N LEU A 228 9.08 14.43 -20.60
CA LEU A 228 9.78 15.30 -21.54
C LEU A 228 10.27 16.59 -20.86
N GLY A 229 9.43 17.21 -20.01
CA GLY A 229 9.80 18.39 -19.23
C GLY A 229 10.97 18.15 -18.28
N LEU A 230 11.07 16.99 -17.62
CA LEU A 230 12.22 16.64 -16.79
C LEU A 230 13.51 16.48 -17.61
N VAL A 231 13.42 15.85 -18.78
CA VAL A 231 14.58 15.66 -19.67
C VAL A 231 15.08 17.00 -20.17
N THR A 232 14.20 17.84 -20.72
CA THR A 232 14.59 19.15 -21.28
C THR A 232 15.01 20.15 -20.20
N SER A 233 14.50 20.03 -18.97
CA SER A 233 15.00 20.83 -17.84
C SER A 233 16.45 20.47 -17.46
N LYS A 234 16.85 19.21 -17.64
CA LYS A 234 18.22 18.76 -17.36
C LYS A 234 19.16 19.01 -18.55
N TYR A 235 18.66 18.86 -19.76
CA TYR A 235 19.39 18.98 -21.02
C TYR A 235 18.72 20.06 -21.89
N PRO A 236 19.07 21.35 -21.70
CA PRO A 236 18.35 22.47 -22.31
C PRO A 236 18.83 22.84 -23.73
N HIS A 237 19.79 22.10 -24.29
CA HIS A 237 20.42 22.37 -25.58
C HIS A 237 19.57 21.99 -26.79
#